data_AF-A0A850T0Y6-F1
#
_entry.id   AF-A0A850T0Y6-F1
#
_cell.length_a   1.000
_cell.length_b   1.000
_cell.length_c   1.000
_cell.angle_alpha   90.00
_cell.angle_beta   90.00
_cell.angle_gamma   90.00
#
_symmetry.space_group_name_H-M   'P 1'
#
loop_
_entity.id
_entity.type
_entity.pdbx_description
1 polymer ?
#
loop_
_entity_poly.entity_id
_entity_poly.type
_entity_poly.pdbx_seq_one_letter_code
_entity_poly.pdbx_strand_id
1 'polypeptide(L)'
;MGFLLAFLRFLTAPFRAIARLFGAQPVRTIEKSGAGVVAQKAGDGAAHFEDEREVADGRSFFFKRLPRPTLVERTAADLTIEEAREYASEATRFYTYAFPLFTRADFFYEEVEQDYIDHVLGRNAGSADANFLGIMDRFRRELNANTARLFLVYAPSMLVATVVLALVAAAIFAPEVSGTFALAALGAGRLVVEALVLATMLGGLMLLYHWPYKVTQQQNLLGLDNYITSKFSRINQNFQVAKRRAMNVERNMRMPQANELKEEAGVWTIAYQWFAMRLLLCELTVRNKLYQIRRNTTLYGVAGAGLSIIAALLLAFGAEAAGLGLGLEIGALSAAFIAAAYFGVMRRATNETLSVLQPKEWNRFHLVDLHETVRDHVGEDKLQIVTFRDRNRLE
;
A
#
# COMPACT_ATOMS: atom_id res chain seq x y z
N MET A 1 -22.21 -6.82 27.63
CA MET A 1 -21.24 -6.85 26.49
C MET A 1 -21.12 -8.21 25.77
N GLY A 2 -21.42 -9.36 26.39
CA GLY A 2 -21.26 -10.68 25.74
C GLY A 2 -22.23 -10.97 24.58
N PHE A 3 -23.47 -10.49 24.66
CA PHE A 3 -24.50 -10.75 23.64
C PHE A 3 -24.19 -10.08 22.28
N LEU A 4 -23.72 -8.84 22.29
CA LEU A 4 -23.35 -8.10 21.07
C LEU A 4 -22.15 -8.77 20.36
N LEU A 5 -21.20 -9.29 21.13
CA LEU A 5 -20.04 -10.03 20.64
C LEU A 5 -20.42 -11.41 20.10
N ALA A 6 -21.37 -12.10 20.74
CA ALA A 6 -21.92 -13.36 20.27
C ALA A 6 -22.74 -13.18 18.98
N PHE A 7 -23.57 -12.13 18.91
CA PHE A 7 -24.37 -11.78 17.74
C PHE A 7 -23.50 -11.40 16.54
N LEU A 8 -22.45 -10.59 16.74
CA LEU A 8 -21.46 -10.27 15.71
C LEU A 8 -20.67 -11.51 15.27
N ARG A 9 -20.35 -12.44 16.17
CA ARG A 9 -19.68 -13.71 15.82
C ARG A 9 -20.61 -14.63 15.03
N PHE A 10 -21.88 -14.69 15.39
CA PHE A 10 -22.90 -15.48 14.68
C PHE A 10 -23.15 -14.93 13.27
N LEU A 11 -23.37 -13.61 13.14
CA LEU A 11 -23.56 -12.95 11.84
C LEU A 11 -22.33 -13.06 10.93
N THR A 12 -21.11 -13.03 11.48
CA THR A 12 -19.87 -13.12 10.69
C THR A 12 -19.38 -14.55 10.46
N ALA A 13 -19.95 -15.56 11.13
CA ALA A 13 -19.56 -16.97 10.98
C ALA A 13 -19.71 -17.53 9.55
N PRO A 14 -20.85 -17.35 8.85
CA PRO A 14 -21.00 -17.83 7.47
C PRO A 14 -20.04 -17.11 6.52
N PHE A 15 -19.81 -15.80 6.71
CA PHE A 15 -18.86 -15.03 5.90
C PHE A 15 -17.40 -15.44 6.16
N ARG A 16 -17.03 -15.82 7.38
CA ARG A 16 -15.70 -16.37 7.69
C ARG A 16 -15.48 -17.75 7.08
N ALA A 17 -16.52 -18.59 7.03
CA ALA A 17 -16.46 -19.89 6.37
C ALA A 17 -16.31 -19.73 4.84
N ILE A 18 -17.05 -18.80 4.25
CA ILE A 18 -16.94 -18.45 2.83
C ILE A 18 -15.57 -17.82 2.52
N ALA A 19 -15.06 -16.93 3.36
CA ALA A 19 -13.72 -16.36 3.21
C ALA A 19 -12.62 -17.44 3.25
N ARG A 20 -12.77 -18.47 4.09
CA ARG A 20 -11.85 -19.64 4.13
C ARG A 20 -11.93 -20.48 2.85
N LEU A 21 -13.12 -20.64 2.27
CA LEU A 21 -13.33 -21.33 0.99
C LEU A 21 -12.72 -20.57 -0.20
N PHE A 22 -12.72 -19.23 -0.17
CA PHE A 22 -12.09 -18.37 -1.18
C PHE A 22 -10.62 -18.00 -0.85
N GLY A 23 -9.93 -18.81 -0.04
CA GLY A 23 -8.47 -18.73 0.12
C GLY A 23 -7.95 -17.82 1.23
N ALA A 24 -8.79 -17.31 2.15
CA ALA A 24 -8.29 -16.70 3.38
C ALA A 24 -7.78 -17.82 4.31
N GLN A 25 -6.52 -18.22 4.13
CA GLN A 25 -5.89 -19.18 5.04
C GLN A 25 -5.83 -18.60 6.46
N PRO A 26 -6.10 -19.42 7.49
CA PRO A 26 -5.75 -19.06 8.86
C PRO A 26 -4.23 -18.89 8.93
N VAL A 27 -3.77 -17.76 9.46
CA VAL A 27 -2.36 -17.58 9.82
C VAL A 27 -1.99 -18.72 10.76
N ARG A 28 -1.23 -19.70 10.25
CA ARG A 28 -0.59 -20.70 11.08
C ARG A 28 0.30 -19.94 12.05
N THR A 29 -0.03 -20.04 13.32
CA THR A 29 0.88 -19.79 14.43
C THR A 29 2.12 -20.63 14.18
N ILE A 30 3.21 -19.99 13.77
CA ILE A 30 4.55 -20.56 13.92
C ILE A 30 4.84 -20.50 15.41
N GLU A 31 4.68 -21.64 16.07
CA GLU A 31 5.16 -21.83 17.43
C GLU A 31 6.69 -21.65 17.47
N LYS A 32 7.11 -20.82 18.43
CA LYS A 32 8.37 -20.90 19.18
C LYS A 32 9.65 -21.27 18.39
N SER A 33 10.27 -20.27 17.79
CA SER A 33 11.75 -20.26 17.61
C SER A 33 12.41 -18.90 17.90
N GLY A 34 11.67 -17.92 18.43
CA GLY A 34 12.19 -16.58 18.75
C GLY A 34 13.17 -16.52 19.92
N ALA A 35 13.24 -17.55 20.77
CA ALA A 35 14.14 -17.56 21.93
C ALA A 35 15.61 -17.87 21.57
N GLY A 36 15.86 -18.55 20.43
CA GLY A 36 17.22 -18.89 19.99
C GLY A 36 17.94 -17.74 19.27
N VAL A 37 17.19 -16.86 18.60
CA VAL A 37 17.75 -15.74 17.82
C VAL A 37 18.16 -14.57 18.73
N VAL A 38 17.51 -14.42 19.89
CA VAL A 38 17.80 -13.33 20.84
C VAL A 38 19.11 -13.57 21.60
N ALA A 39 19.54 -14.83 21.79
CA ALA A 39 20.81 -15.14 22.43
C ALA A 39 22.02 -14.98 21.48
N GLN A 40 21.82 -15.11 20.17
CA GLN A 40 22.89 -14.95 19.18
C GLN A 40 23.17 -13.48 18.81
N LYS A 41 22.26 -12.56 19.15
CA LYS A 41 22.37 -11.11 18.87
C LYS A 41 23.13 -10.30 19.94
N ALA A 42 23.62 -10.91 21.01
CA ALA A 42 24.40 -10.21 22.04
C ALA A 42 25.91 -10.14 21.72
N GLY A 43 26.38 -10.75 20.63
CA GLY A 43 27.81 -10.99 20.37
C GLY A 43 28.48 -10.18 19.26
N ASP A 44 27.76 -9.67 18.26
CA ASP A 44 28.40 -9.07 17.07
C ASP A 44 28.02 -7.60 16.87
N GLY A 45 28.98 -6.72 17.17
CA GLY A 45 28.92 -5.27 16.96
C GLY A 45 29.05 -4.84 15.50
N ALA A 46 28.37 -5.51 14.57
CA ALA A 46 28.36 -5.17 13.15
C ALA A 46 26.98 -5.43 12.50
N ALA A 47 25.94 -4.73 12.96
CA ALA A 47 24.63 -4.74 12.31
C ALA A 47 24.47 -3.49 11.43
N HIS A 48 24.93 -3.59 10.17
CA HIS A 48 25.17 -2.43 9.31
C HIS A 48 23.92 -1.76 8.69
N PHE A 49 22.70 -2.29 8.87
CA PHE A 49 21.48 -1.68 8.34
C PHE A 49 20.21 -2.19 9.06
N GLU A 50 20.13 -2.23 10.39
CA GLU A 50 18.86 -2.64 11.02
C GLU A 50 18.76 -2.24 12.49
N ASP A 51 17.82 -1.35 12.79
CA ASP A 51 17.22 -1.23 14.11
C ASP A 51 15.70 -1.05 13.91
N GLU A 52 14.99 -2.16 13.66
CA GLU A 52 13.53 -2.21 13.78
C GLU A 52 13.18 -1.98 15.25
N ARG A 53 13.12 -0.72 15.68
CA ARG A 53 12.45 -0.38 16.94
C ARG A 53 10.98 -0.77 16.78
N GLU A 54 10.53 -1.76 17.55
CA GLU A 54 9.11 -2.13 17.66
C GLU A 54 8.30 -0.92 18.13
N VAL A 55 7.82 -0.12 17.18
CA VAL A 55 6.84 0.93 17.46
C VAL A 55 5.50 0.23 17.65
N ALA A 56 4.95 0.34 18.86
CA ALA A 56 3.70 -0.29 19.26
C ALA A 56 2.60 -0.14 18.20
N ASP A 57 2.05 -1.28 17.76
CA ASP A 57 0.96 -1.38 16.81
C ASP A 57 -0.28 -0.65 17.36
N GLY A 58 -0.60 0.52 16.81
CA GLY A 58 -1.79 1.28 17.17
C GLY A 58 -3.05 0.59 16.67
N ARG A 59 -3.57 -0.43 17.35
CA ARG A 59 -4.82 -1.08 16.92
C ARG A 59 -6.01 -0.16 17.20
N SER A 60 -6.65 0.38 16.15
CA SER A 60 -8.04 0.81 16.29
C SER A 60 -8.93 -0.44 16.31
N PHE A 61 -10.03 -0.39 17.06
CA PHE A 61 -10.89 -1.56 17.29
C PHE A 61 -11.42 -2.21 15.99
N PHE A 62 -11.58 -1.43 14.91
CA PHE A 62 -12.17 -1.89 13.65
C PHE A 62 -11.16 -2.06 12.51
N PHE A 63 -10.12 -1.23 12.47
CA PHE A 63 -9.14 -1.17 11.38
C PHE A 63 -7.71 -1.07 11.91
N LYS A 64 -6.75 -1.66 11.19
CA LYS A 64 -5.35 -1.63 11.63
C LYS A 64 -4.70 -0.32 11.21
N ARG A 65 -4.20 0.45 12.18
CA ARG A 65 -3.31 1.57 11.92
C ARG A 65 -1.87 1.07 11.98
N LEU A 66 -1.05 1.53 11.05
CA LEU A 66 0.35 1.19 11.01
C LEU A 66 1.17 2.18 11.85
N PRO A 67 2.25 1.71 12.51
CA PRO A 67 3.22 2.61 13.10
C PRO A 67 3.84 3.49 12.02
N ARG A 68 4.28 4.69 12.41
CA ARG A 68 5.03 5.56 11.48
C ARG A 68 6.35 4.86 11.13
N PRO A 69 6.64 4.62 9.85
CA PRO A 69 7.87 3.97 9.45
C PRO A 69 9.07 4.87 9.77
N THR A 70 10.16 4.25 10.21
CA THR A 70 11.43 4.93 10.48
C THR A 70 12.33 4.85 9.25
N LEU A 71 13.02 5.96 8.97
CA LEU A 71 13.98 6.02 7.88
C LEU A 71 15.37 5.64 8.41
N VAL A 72 15.89 4.52 7.93
CA VAL A 72 17.19 3.93 8.33
C VAL A 72 18.30 4.29 7.32
N GLU A 73 18.00 5.15 6.35
CA GLU A 73 18.91 5.48 5.26
C GLU A 73 20.02 6.43 5.70
N ARG A 74 21.25 6.19 5.21
CA ARG A 74 22.44 7.00 5.56
C ARG A 74 22.31 8.44 5.08
N THR A 75 22.92 9.36 5.82
CA THR A 75 22.90 10.80 5.56
C THR A 75 24.04 11.20 4.61
N ALA A 76 23.77 12.17 3.73
CA ALA A 76 24.72 12.60 2.69
C ALA A 76 26.05 13.16 3.22
N ALA A 77 26.07 13.64 4.47
CA ALA A 77 27.27 14.12 5.13
C ALA A 77 28.27 13.00 5.45
N ASP A 78 27.79 11.76 5.59
CA ASP A 78 28.58 10.61 6.03
C ASP A 78 29.09 9.75 4.86
N LEU A 79 28.80 10.15 3.61
CA LEU A 79 29.10 9.37 2.42
C LEU A 79 30.62 9.32 2.15
N THR A 80 31.29 8.28 2.64
CA THR A 80 32.71 8.01 2.40
C THR A 80 32.95 7.24 1.09
N ILE A 81 34.21 7.07 0.71
CA ILE A 81 34.59 6.31 -0.50
C ILE A 81 34.27 4.81 -0.35
N GLU A 82 34.40 4.25 0.84
CA GLU A 82 34.03 2.87 1.15
C GLU A 82 32.53 2.66 0.92
N GLU A 83 31.71 3.60 1.38
CA GLU A 83 30.27 3.56 1.16
C GLU A 83 29.92 3.74 -0.33
N ALA A 84 30.63 4.60 -1.04
CA ALA A 84 30.46 4.74 -2.48
C ALA A 84 30.79 3.43 -3.22
N ARG A 85 31.80 2.66 -2.76
CA ARG A 85 32.10 1.31 -3.26
C ARG A 85 30.98 0.34 -2.97
N GLU A 86 30.37 0.38 -1.78
CA GLU A 86 29.19 -0.44 -1.45
C GLU A 86 28.04 -0.16 -2.43
N TYR A 87 27.69 1.11 -2.63
CA TYR A 87 26.64 1.49 -3.59
C TYR A 87 26.99 1.16 -5.04
N ALA A 88 28.25 1.32 -5.46
CA ALA A 88 28.70 0.90 -6.78
C ALA A 88 28.62 -0.62 -6.96
N SER A 89 28.88 -1.39 -5.91
CA SER A 89 28.71 -2.85 -5.93
C SER A 89 27.23 -3.25 -6.05
N GLU A 90 26.32 -2.55 -5.37
CA GLU A 90 24.87 -2.75 -5.54
C GLU A 90 24.42 -2.44 -6.97
N ALA A 91 24.96 -1.37 -7.58
CA ALA A 91 24.67 -0.98 -8.95
C ALA A 91 24.96 -2.09 -9.97
N THR A 92 25.90 -3.00 -9.66
CA THR A 92 26.21 -4.14 -10.53
C THR A 92 24.96 -4.97 -10.81
N ARG A 93 24.07 -5.16 -9.82
CA ARG A 93 22.82 -5.91 -9.99
C ARG A 93 21.91 -5.29 -11.06
N PHE A 94 21.91 -3.96 -11.18
CA PHE A 94 21.17 -3.25 -12.22
C PHE A 94 21.77 -3.50 -13.60
N TYR A 95 23.08 -3.36 -13.76
CA TYR A 95 23.75 -3.51 -15.06
C TYR A 95 23.83 -4.96 -15.55
N THR A 96 23.78 -5.94 -14.65
CA THR A 96 23.86 -7.36 -14.99
C THR A 96 22.49 -8.05 -15.05
N TYR A 97 21.39 -7.33 -14.83
CA TYR A 97 20.07 -7.94 -14.86
C TYR A 97 19.70 -8.42 -16.27
N ALA A 98 19.44 -9.71 -16.41
CA ALA A 98 19.00 -10.31 -17.66
C ALA A 98 17.48 -10.20 -17.79
N PHE A 99 17.00 -9.26 -18.60
CA PHE A 99 15.58 -9.15 -18.89
C PHE A 99 15.09 -10.36 -19.69
N PRO A 100 14.09 -11.10 -19.20
CA PRO A 100 13.49 -12.16 -20.00
C PRO A 100 12.77 -11.55 -21.21
N LEU A 101 13.09 -12.05 -22.41
CA LEU A 101 12.45 -11.64 -23.68
C LEU A 101 10.93 -11.92 -23.68
N PHE A 102 10.51 -12.97 -22.98
CA PHE A 102 9.12 -13.33 -22.80
C PHE A 102 8.77 -13.31 -21.32
N THR A 103 7.90 -12.39 -20.94
CA THR A 103 7.33 -12.36 -19.60
C THR A 103 6.36 -13.53 -19.44
N ARG A 104 6.28 -14.06 -18.23
CA ARG A 104 5.37 -15.15 -17.88
C ARG A 104 3.91 -14.72 -18.10
N ALA A 105 3.18 -15.45 -18.94
CA ALA A 105 1.80 -15.10 -19.32
C ALA A 105 0.79 -15.22 -18.17
N ASP A 106 1.16 -15.90 -17.09
CA ASP A 106 0.37 -16.11 -15.88
C ASP A 106 0.47 -14.97 -14.85
N PHE A 107 1.32 -13.96 -15.10
CA PHE A 107 1.57 -12.87 -14.16
C PHE A 107 0.96 -11.56 -14.61
N PHE A 108 0.55 -10.74 -13.63
CA PHE A 108 0.20 -9.36 -13.92
C PHE A 108 1.47 -8.55 -14.24
N TYR A 109 1.35 -7.55 -15.11
CA TYR A 109 2.47 -6.66 -15.47
C TYR A 109 3.17 -6.08 -14.23
N GLU A 110 2.39 -5.73 -13.21
CA GLU A 110 2.90 -5.17 -11.95
C GLU A 110 3.79 -6.14 -11.17
N GLU A 111 3.56 -7.44 -11.31
CA GLU A 111 4.32 -8.47 -10.60
C GLU A 111 5.66 -8.71 -11.29
N VAL A 112 5.68 -8.64 -12.63
CA VAL A 112 6.90 -8.70 -13.42
C VAL A 112 7.79 -7.48 -13.15
N GLU A 113 7.21 -6.28 -13.13
CA GLU A 113 7.94 -5.06 -12.78
C GLU A 113 8.48 -5.12 -11.34
N GLN A 114 7.67 -5.64 -10.41
CA GLN A 114 8.10 -5.77 -9.02
C GLN A 114 9.24 -6.79 -8.86
N ASP A 115 9.23 -7.91 -9.59
CA ASP A 115 10.28 -8.92 -9.54
C ASP A 115 11.64 -8.35 -9.98
N TYR A 116 11.63 -7.58 -11.07
CA TYR A 116 12.80 -6.83 -11.52
C TYR A 116 13.30 -5.84 -10.44
N ILE A 117 12.40 -5.04 -9.88
CA ILE A 117 12.74 -4.08 -8.83
C ILE A 117 13.29 -4.79 -7.58
N ASP A 118 12.68 -5.90 -7.17
CA ASP A 118 13.08 -6.68 -6.00
C ASP A 118 14.47 -7.29 -6.18
N HIS A 119 14.81 -7.68 -7.41
CA HIS A 119 16.15 -8.14 -7.76
C HIS A 119 17.18 -7.01 -7.68
N VAL A 120 16.88 -5.89 -8.34
CA VAL A 120 17.82 -4.77 -8.49
C VAL A 120 18.04 -4.03 -7.17
N LEU A 121 16.96 -3.66 -6.47
CA LEU A 121 17.05 -3.01 -5.18
C LEU A 121 17.42 -3.99 -4.07
N GLY A 122 17.17 -5.29 -4.24
CA GLY A 122 17.55 -6.34 -3.30
C GLY A 122 16.64 -6.42 -2.07
N ARG A 123 15.93 -7.53 -1.92
CA ARG A 123 15.09 -7.82 -0.74
C ARG A 123 15.82 -8.46 0.45
N ASN A 124 17.08 -8.87 0.28
CA ASN A 124 17.83 -9.61 1.29
C ASN A 124 18.32 -8.68 2.41
N ALA A 125 18.46 -9.24 3.62
CA ALA A 125 19.05 -8.54 4.77
C ALA A 125 20.45 -8.01 4.38
N GLY A 126 20.65 -6.69 4.56
CA GLY A 126 21.88 -5.99 4.16
C GLY A 126 21.79 -5.17 2.88
N SER A 127 20.69 -5.19 2.13
CA SER A 127 20.45 -4.20 1.06
C SER A 127 19.99 -2.85 1.64
N ALA A 128 20.46 -1.76 1.03
CA ALA A 128 20.03 -0.39 1.37
C ALA A 128 18.50 -0.16 1.24
N ASP A 129 17.79 -0.97 0.44
CA ASP A 129 16.36 -0.80 0.14
C ASP A 129 15.45 -1.90 0.67
N ALA A 130 15.99 -2.95 1.29
CA ALA A 130 15.18 -4.06 1.81
C ALA A 130 14.06 -3.57 2.76
N ASN A 131 14.39 -2.64 3.67
CA ASN A 131 13.41 -2.06 4.59
C ASN A 131 12.34 -1.23 3.87
N PHE A 132 12.73 -0.46 2.84
CA PHE A 132 11.77 0.30 2.03
C PHE A 132 10.78 -0.62 1.34
N LEU A 133 11.25 -1.67 0.66
CA LEU A 133 10.39 -2.67 0.02
C LEU A 133 9.47 -3.34 1.04
N GLY A 134 10.01 -3.71 2.20
CA GLY A 134 9.25 -4.31 3.30
C GLY A 134 8.14 -3.41 3.85
N ILE A 135 8.45 -2.12 4.06
CA ILE A 135 7.49 -1.10 4.49
C ILE A 135 6.40 -0.92 3.42
N MET A 136 6.78 -0.76 2.16
CA MET A 136 5.83 -0.60 1.04
C MET A 136 4.86 -1.78 0.94
N ASP A 137 5.35 -3.02 1.10
CA ASP A 137 4.50 -4.21 1.12
C ASP A 137 3.63 -4.32 2.36
N ARG A 138 4.12 -3.91 3.52
CA ARG A 138 3.34 -3.85 4.76
C ARG A 138 2.18 -2.86 4.62
N PHE A 139 2.44 -1.66 4.12
CA PHE A 139 1.40 -0.66 3.84
C PHE A 139 0.39 -1.17 2.82
N ARG A 140 0.85 -1.69 1.66
CA ARG A 140 -0.05 -2.25 0.64
C ARG A 140 -0.98 -3.32 1.22
N ARG A 141 -0.44 -4.28 1.98
CA ARG A 141 -1.24 -5.38 2.55
C ARG A 141 -2.28 -4.86 3.54
N GLU A 142 -1.91 -3.94 4.42
CA GLU A 142 -2.79 -3.49 5.50
C GLU A 142 -3.85 -2.50 5.04
N LEU A 143 -3.51 -1.60 4.11
CA LEU A 143 -4.49 -0.73 3.45
C LEU A 143 -5.55 -1.60 2.73
N ASN A 144 -5.10 -2.61 1.96
CA ASN A 144 -5.99 -3.56 1.29
C ASN A 144 -6.81 -4.40 2.27
N ALA A 145 -6.23 -4.87 3.38
CA ALA A 145 -6.94 -5.66 4.38
C ALA A 145 -8.04 -4.85 5.07
N ASN A 146 -7.79 -3.57 5.37
CA ASN A 146 -8.79 -2.67 5.93
C ASN A 146 -9.94 -2.44 4.93
N THR A 147 -9.62 -2.21 3.66
CA THR A 147 -10.61 -2.05 2.59
C THR A 147 -11.44 -3.33 2.37
N ALA A 148 -10.78 -4.49 2.36
CA ALA A 148 -11.45 -5.78 2.26
C ALA A 148 -12.40 -6.02 3.44
N ARG A 149 -12.02 -5.66 4.68
CA ARG A 149 -12.93 -5.75 5.84
C ARG A 149 -14.16 -4.87 5.68
N LEU A 150 -14.00 -3.64 5.18
CA LEU A 150 -15.13 -2.75 4.96
C LEU A 150 -16.12 -3.32 3.94
N PHE A 151 -15.64 -3.70 2.76
CA PHE A 151 -16.51 -4.09 1.64
C PHE A 151 -16.93 -5.56 1.65
N LEU A 152 -16.09 -6.48 2.11
CA LEU A 152 -16.39 -7.93 2.08
C LEU A 152 -16.99 -8.45 3.38
N VAL A 153 -16.83 -7.72 4.49
CA VAL A 153 -17.32 -8.17 5.81
C VAL A 153 -18.39 -7.23 6.33
N TYR A 154 -18.07 -5.97 6.60
CA TYR A 154 -18.99 -5.06 7.28
C TYR A 154 -20.20 -4.70 6.42
N ALA A 155 -20.02 -4.35 5.15
CA ALA A 155 -21.15 -3.99 4.29
C ALA A 155 -22.14 -5.16 4.07
N PRO A 156 -21.72 -6.39 3.72
CA PRO A 156 -22.62 -7.54 3.63
C PRO A 156 -23.27 -7.91 4.97
N SER A 157 -22.52 -7.85 6.08
CA SER A 157 -23.09 -8.14 7.40
C SER A 157 -24.15 -7.13 7.82
N MET A 158 -23.94 -5.85 7.52
CA MET A 158 -24.91 -4.79 7.79
C MET A 158 -26.17 -4.95 6.92
N LEU A 159 -26.04 -5.40 5.68
CA LEU A 159 -27.20 -5.75 4.85
C LEU A 159 -28.03 -6.86 5.51
N VAL A 160 -27.40 -7.97 5.91
CA VAL A 160 -28.09 -9.09 6.58
C VAL A 160 -28.78 -8.58 7.85
N ALA A 161 -28.07 -7.79 8.67
CA ALA A 161 -28.65 -7.20 9.86
C ALA A 161 -29.84 -6.27 9.55
N THR A 162 -29.77 -5.48 8.46
CA THR A 162 -30.86 -4.62 7.99
C THR A 162 -32.11 -5.44 7.71
N VAL A 163 -31.98 -6.52 6.92
CA VAL A 163 -33.12 -7.37 6.57
C VAL A 163 -33.70 -8.06 7.82
N VAL A 164 -32.85 -8.66 8.65
CA VAL A 164 -33.31 -9.37 9.86
C VAL A 164 -34.01 -8.41 10.83
N LEU A 165 -33.44 -7.22 11.05
CA LEU A 165 -34.03 -6.24 11.96
C LEU A 165 -35.29 -5.61 11.37
N ALA A 166 -35.38 -5.44 10.05
CA ALA A 166 -36.59 -4.97 9.39
C ALA A 166 -37.74 -5.96 9.60
N LEU A 167 -37.49 -7.27 9.43
CA LEU A 167 -38.48 -8.31 9.67
C LEU A 167 -38.95 -8.35 11.14
N VAL A 168 -38.01 -8.32 12.09
CA VAL A 168 -38.32 -8.33 13.53
C VAL A 168 -39.07 -7.07 13.94
N ALA A 169 -38.61 -5.89 13.49
CA ALA A 169 -39.23 -4.63 13.84
C ALA A 169 -40.62 -4.49 13.22
N ALA A 170 -40.82 -4.94 11.97
CA ALA A 170 -42.14 -4.98 11.34
C ALA A 170 -43.12 -5.87 12.12
N ALA A 171 -42.67 -7.04 12.59
CA ALA A 171 -43.52 -7.94 13.37
C ALA A 171 -43.95 -7.35 14.73
N ILE A 172 -43.09 -6.57 15.38
CA ILE A 172 -43.35 -6.02 16.71
C ILE A 172 -44.09 -4.68 16.65
N PHE A 173 -43.62 -3.75 15.82
CA PHE A 173 -44.01 -2.34 15.87
C PHE A 173 -44.99 -1.90 14.77
N ALA A 174 -45.11 -2.63 13.66
CA ALA A 174 -46.05 -2.24 12.61
C ALA A 174 -47.52 -2.15 13.09
N PRO A 175 -48.02 -3.02 13.99
CA PRO A 175 -49.36 -2.90 14.54
C PRO A 175 -49.58 -1.60 15.32
N GLU A 176 -48.62 -1.20 16.16
CA GLU A 176 -48.72 0.02 16.98
C GLU A 176 -48.64 1.30 16.13
N VAL A 177 -47.73 1.33 15.14
CA VAL A 177 -47.57 2.46 14.21
C VAL A 177 -48.81 2.65 13.34
N SER A 178 -49.47 1.54 12.96
CA SER A 178 -50.76 1.60 12.25
C SER A 178 -51.88 2.17 13.13
N GLY A 179 -51.86 1.97 14.44
CA GLY A 179 -52.87 2.51 15.36
C GLY A 179 -52.69 3.99 15.73
N THR A 180 -51.47 4.53 15.62
CA THR A 180 -51.15 5.92 16.05
C THR A 180 -51.19 6.95 14.93
N PHE A 181 -50.98 6.54 13.68
CA PHE A 181 -50.98 7.44 12.53
C PHE A 181 -52.13 7.08 11.59
N ALA A 182 -52.75 8.08 10.93
CA ALA A 182 -53.73 7.89 9.84
C ALA A 182 -53.17 7.11 8.62
N LEU A 183 -51.93 6.63 8.70
CA LEU A 183 -51.21 5.76 7.77
C LEU A 183 -51.71 4.30 7.77
N ALA A 184 -52.52 3.89 8.77
CA ALA A 184 -53.16 2.57 8.81
C ALA A 184 -53.97 2.26 7.54
N ALA A 185 -54.72 3.25 7.04
CA ALA A 185 -55.58 3.11 5.86
C ALA A 185 -54.80 2.89 4.55
N LEU A 186 -53.49 3.14 4.54
CA LEU A 186 -52.62 2.98 3.37
C LEU A 186 -51.68 1.76 3.47
N GLY A 187 -51.77 0.96 4.54
CA GLY A 187 -50.85 -0.16 4.77
C GLY A 187 -49.38 0.26 4.98
N ALA A 188 -49.14 1.56 5.25
CA ALA A 188 -47.81 2.16 5.19
C ALA A 188 -46.98 2.00 6.48
N GLY A 189 -47.56 1.51 7.58
CA GLY A 189 -46.86 1.37 8.87
C GLY A 189 -45.62 0.48 8.78
N ARG A 190 -45.69 -0.59 7.98
CA ARG A 190 -44.56 -1.49 7.74
C ARG A 190 -43.44 -0.83 6.92
N LEU A 191 -43.79 -0.14 5.83
CA LEU A 191 -42.83 0.58 5.00
C LEU A 191 -42.07 1.65 5.79
N VAL A 192 -42.75 2.34 6.71
CA VAL A 192 -42.12 3.33 7.61
C VAL A 192 -41.08 2.67 8.52
N VAL A 193 -41.41 1.53 9.13
CA VAL A 193 -40.47 0.79 9.99
C VAL A 193 -39.27 0.27 9.19
N GLU A 194 -39.49 -0.30 8.00
CA GLU A 194 -38.42 -0.79 7.13
C GLU A 194 -37.50 0.35 6.66
N ALA A 195 -38.06 1.50 6.30
CA ALA A 195 -37.29 2.69 5.95
C ALA A 195 -36.46 3.23 7.11
N LEU A 196 -36.98 3.21 8.34
CA LEU A 196 -36.25 3.61 9.54
C LEU A 196 -35.08 2.67 9.85
N VAL A 197 -35.28 1.35 9.72
CA VAL A 197 -34.20 0.36 9.91
C VAL A 197 -33.13 0.54 8.83
N LEU A 198 -33.54 0.71 7.57
CA LEU A 198 -32.63 0.98 6.46
C LEU A 198 -31.78 2.23 6.72
N ALA A 199 -32.42 3.34 7.07
CA ALA A 199 -31.75 4.60 7.35
C ALA A 199 -30.76 4.47 8.52
N THR A 200 -31.15 3.75 9.57
CA THR A 200 -30.30 3.51 10.75
C THR A 200 -29.06 2.69 10.39
N MET A 201 -29.22 1.62 9.61
CA MET A 201 -28.12 0.74 9.21
C MET A 201 -27.18 1.40 8.21
N LEU A 202 -27.73 2.14 7.24
CA LEU A 202 -26.92 2.96 6.34
C LEU A 202 -26.17 4.06 7.10
N GLY A 203 -26.83 4.72 8.06
CA GLY A 203 -26.20 5.68 8.96
C GLY A 203 -25.05 5.07 9.76
N GLY A 204 -25.24 3.86 10.30
CA GLY A 204 -24.21 3.09 10.99
C GLY A 204 -23.03 2.71 10.09
N LEU A 205 -23.29 2.26 8.87
CA LEU A 205 -22.23 1.97 7.89
C LEU A 205 -21.47 3.24 7.48
N MET A 206 -22.18 4.35 7.28
CA MET A 206 -21.58 5.65 6.98
C MET A 206 -20.73 6.16 8.14
N LEU A 207 -21.16 5.95 9.38
CA LEU A 207 -20.38 6.30 10.58
C LEU A 207 -19.12 5.43 10.66
N LEU A 208 -19.23 4.12 10.42
CA LEU A 208 -18.09 3.21 10.37
C LEU A 208 -17.09 3.60 9.25
N TYR A 209 -17.59 4.07 8.11
CA TYR A 209 -16.75 4.59 7.04
C TYR A 209 -16.04 5.90 7.43
N HIS A 210 -16.80 6.93 7.82
CA HIS A 210 -16.24 8.27 8.02
C HIS A 210 -15.37 8.39 9.27
N TRP A 211 -15.65 7.59 10.31
CA TRP A 211 -14.93 7.69 11.56
C TRP A 211 -13.76 6.70 11.63
N PRO A 212 -13.93 5.39 11.89
CA PRO A 212 -12.76 4.54 12.08
C PRO A 212 -12.04 4.18 10.77
N TYR A 213 -12.73 3.99 9.64
CA TYR A 213 -12.06 3.60 8.39
C TYR A 213 -11.27 4.75 7.76
N LYS A 214 -11.96 5.84 7.40
CA LYS A 214 -11.38 6.97 6.68
C LYS A 214 -10.21 7.57 7.44
N VAL A 215 -10.38 7.83 8.74
CA VAL A 215 -9.31 8.39 9.59
C VAL A 215 -8.08 7.47 9.63
N THR A 216 -8.28 6.16 9.78
CA THR A 216 -7.17 5.19 9.81
C THR A 216 -6.43 5.12 8.47
N GLN A 217 -7.17 5.09 7.35
CA GLN A 217 -6.60 5.08 6.00
C GLN A 217 -5.81 6.36 5.73
N GLN A 218 -6.37 7.53 6.02
CA GLN A 218 -5.69 8.81 5.85
C GLN A 218 -4.41 8.91 6.68
N GLN A 219 -4.44 8.47 7.94
CA GLN A 219 -3.26 8.48 8.81
C GLN A 219 -2.15 7.55 8.30
N ASN A 220 -2.52 6.36 7.82
CA ASN A 220 -1.55 5.44 7.22
C ASN A 220 -0.94 6.05 5.94
N LEU A 221 -1.75 6.64 5.07
CA LEU A 221 -1.29 7.28 3.84
C LEU A 221 -0.39 8.49 4.11
N LEU A 222 -0.74 9.36 5.06
CA LEU A 222 0.12 10.48 5.46
C LEU A 222 1.45 10.01 6.07
N GLY A 223 1.43 8.92 6.85
CA GLY A 223 2.64 8.30 7.37
C GLY A 223 3.53 7.76 6.26
N LEU A 224 2.93 7.14 5.25
CA LEU A 224 3.61 6.63 4.07
C LEU A 224 4.20 7.76 3.20
N ASP A 225 3.41 8.80 2.94
CA ASP A 225 3.80 9.96 2.12
C ASP A 225 5.03 10.67 2.71
N ASN A 226 4.99 11.00 4.00
CA ASN A 226 6.13 11.62 4.70
C ASN A 226 7.39 10.76 4.63
N TYR A 227 7.24 9.43 4.72
CA TYR A 227 8.35 8.50 4.64
C TYR A 227 8.96 8.42 3.24
N ILE A 228 8.12 8.31 2.21
CA ILE A 228 8.55 8.32 0.80
C ILE A 228 9.28 9.64 0.49
N THR A 229 8.68 10.78 0.83
CA THR A 229 9.26 12.11 0.61
C THR A 229 10.62 12.24 1.31
N SER A 230 10.73 11.75 2.55
CA SER A 230 12.00 11.77 3.30
C SER A 230 13.06 10.88 2.66
N LYS A 231 12.69 9.65 2.25
CA LYS A 231 13.59 8.70 1.59
C LYS A 231 14.13 9.29 0.28
N PHE A 232 13.25 9.81 -0.56
CA PHE A 232 13.64 10.34 -1.87
C PHE A 232 14.47 11.62 -1.75
N SER A 233 14.20 12.44 -0.73
CA SER A 233 15.06 13.57 -0.40
C SER A 233 16.47 13.12 -0.04
N ARG A 234 16.63 12.04 0.73
CA ARG A 234 17.96 11.49 1.07
C ARG A 234 18.68 10.93 -0.15
N ILE A 235 18.02 10.14 -0.99
CA ILE A 235 18.61 9.61 -2.22
C ILE A 235 19.08 10.76 -3.12
N ASN A 236 18.27 11.82 -3.27
CA ASN A 236 18.66 12.98 -4.08
C ASN A 236 19.84 13.75 -3.47
N GLN A 237 19.90 13.91 -2.15
CA GLN A 237 21.06 14.54 -1.49
C GLN A 237 22.35 13.72 -1.70
N ASN A 238 22.25 12.38 -1.60
CA ASN A 238 23.37 11.47 -1.85
C ASN A 238 23.82 11.55 -3.31
N PHE A 239 22.89 11.62 -4.26
CA PHE A 239 23.19 11.88 -5.68
C PHE A 239 24.01 13.16 -5.87
N GLN A 240 23.58 14.28 -5.28
CA GLN A 240 24.28 15.57 -5.43
C GLN A 240 25.67 15.57 -4.77
N VAL A 241 25.87 14.83 -3.68
CA VAL A 241 27.20 14.66 -3.07
C VAL A 241 28.09 13.79 -3.94
N ALA A 242 27.61 12.63 -4.39
CA ALA A 242 28.36 11.73 -5.25
C ALA A 242 28.76 12.39 -6.58
N LYS A 243 27.85 13.14 -7.21
CA LYS A 243 28.12 13.98 -8.39
C LYS A 243 29.27 14.95 -8.15
N ARG A 244 29.23 15.71 -7.05
CA ARG A 244 30.29 16.69 -6.71
C ARG A 244 31.62 16.01 -6.42
N ARG A 245 31.62 14.85 -5.77
CA ARG A 245 32.84 14.07 -5.50
C ARG A 245 33.46 13.55 -6.80
N ALA A 246 32.66 12.97 -7.70
CA ALA A 246 33.12 12.50 -9.01
C ALA A 246 33.85 13.61 -9.80
N MET A 247 33.19 14.76 -9.99
CA MET A 247 33.78 15.90 -10.72
C MET A 247 35.07 16.45 -10.07
N ASN A 248 35.13 16.46 -8.73
CA ASN A 248 36.32 16.93 -8.02
C ASN A 248 37.52 15.98 -8.20
N VAL A 249 37.29 14.67 -8.18
CA VAL A 249 38.34 13.66 -8.37
C VAL A 249 38.89 13.75 -9.79
N GLU A 250 38.02 13.84 -10.80
CA GLU A 250 38.43 13.98 -12.20
C GLU A 250 39.25 15.25 -12.46
N ARG A 251 38.85 16.37 -11.86
CA ARG A 251 39.64 17.61 -11.96
C ARG A 251 41.06 17.44 -11.40
N ASN A 252 41.22 16.61 -10.37
CA ASN A 252 42.49 16.38 -9.67
C ASN A 252 43.34 15.28 -10.32
N MET A 253 42.80 14.47 -11.25
CA MET A 253 43.55 13.42 -12.00
C MET A 253 44.72 13.95 -12.85
N ARG A 254 44.92 15.28 -12.92
CA ARG A 254 46.02 15.95 -13.63
C ARG A 254 47.38 15.87 -12.91
N MET A 255 47.43 15.23 -11.75
CA MET A 255 48.62 15.07 -10.88
C MET A 255 49.27 13.68 -11.06
N PRO A 256 50.52 13.45 -10.59
CA PRO A 256 51.23 12.17 -10.71
C PRO A 256 50.53 10.92 -10.09
N GLN A 257 49.41 11.08 -9.38
CA GLN A 257 48.58 10.03 -8.78
C GLN A 257 47.41 9.56 -9.67
N ALA A 258 47.48 9.82 -10.98
CA ALA A 258 46.38 9.59 -11.93
C ALA A 258 45.77 8.17 -11.90
N ASN A 259 46.58 7.13 -11.63
CA ASN A 259 46.07 5.75 -11.59
C ASN A 259 45.21 5.45 -10.35
N GLU A 260 45.56 5.97 -9.18
CA GLU A 260 44.77 5.80 -7.95
C GLU A 260 43.47 6.61 -8.02
N LEU A 261 43.55 7.85 -8.52
CA LEU A 261 42.40 8.73 -8.69
C LEU A 261 41.42 8.23 -9.76
N LYS A 262 41.89 7.44 -10.74
CA LYS A 262 41.04 6.83 -11.77
C LYS A 262 40.05 5.81 -11.18
N GLU A 263 40.53 4.98 -10.26
CA GLU A 263 39.67 3.99 -9.61
C GLU A 263 38.61 4.68 -8.74
N GLU A 264 39.03 5.70 -7.98
CA GLU A 264 38.11 6.51 -7.16
C GLU A 264 37.07 7.23 -8.02
N ALA A 265 37.47 7.85 -9.14
CA ALA A 265 36.53 8.50 -10.06
C ALA A 265 35.50 7.51 -10.60
N GLY A 266 35.94 6.30 -11.00
CA GLY A 266 35.05 5.24 -11.48
C GLY A 266 34.00 4.83 -10.44
N VAL A 267 34.39 4.69 -9.17
CA VAL A 267 33.47 4.37 -8.07
C VAL A 267 32.41 5.45 -7.90
N TRP A 268 32.82 6.72 -7.80
CA TRP A 268 31.89 7.83 -7.62
C TRP A 268 30.95 7.99 -8.82
N THR A 269 31.44 7.71 -10.03
CA THR A 269 30.65 7.77 -11.26
C THR A 269 29.55 6.72 -11.30
N ILE A 270 29.88 5.48 -10.97
CA ILE A 270 28.89 4.41 -10.85
C ILE A 270 27.90 4.73 -9.72
N ALA A 271 28.38 5.24 -8.58
CA ALA A 271 27.55 5.55 -7.43
C ALA A 271 26.49 6.63 -7.72
N TYR A 272 26.86 7.75 -8.38
CA TYR A 272 25.85 8.78 -8.71
C TYR A 272 24.84 8.28 -9.75
N GLN A 273 25.28 7.50 -10.75
CA GLN A 273 24.36 6.89 -11.71
C GLN A 273 23.38 5.95 -11.00
N TRP A 274 23.89 5.16 -10.06
CA TRP A 274 23.07 4.27 -9.25
C TRP A 274 22.06 5.05 -8.41
N PHE A 275 22.45 6.13 -7.71
CA PHE A 275 21.48 6.92 -6.93
C PHE A 275 20.34 7.47 -7.81
N ALA A 276 20.64 7.89 -9.04
CA ALA A 276 19.61 8.34 -9.97
C ALA A 276 18.67 7.20 -10.39
N MET A 277 19.21 6.04 -10.78
CA MET A 277 18.40 4.88 -11.17
C MET A 277 17.62 4.30 -9.98
N ARG A 278 18.23 4.25 -8.80
CA ARG A 278 17.62 3.83 -7.54
C ARG A 278 16.43 4.71 -7.18
N LEU A 279 16.52 6.03 -7.37
CA LEU A 279 15.38 6.94 -7.19
C LEU A 279 14.24 6.59 -8.16
N LEU A 280 14.54 6.38 -9.44
CA LEU A 280 13.55 5.97 -10.43
C LEU A 280 12.86 4.66 -10.04
N LEU A 281 13.62 3.64 -9.66
CA LEU A 281 13.09 2.32 -9.27
C LEU A 281 12.24 2.40 -7.99
N CYS A 282 12.65 3.22 -7.02
CA CYS A 282 11.84 3.48 -5.84
C CYS A 282 10.53 4.21 -6.20
N GLU A 283 10.56 5.17 -7.12
CA GLU A 283 9.35 5.81 -7.64
C GLU A 283 8.41 4.83 -8.35
N LEU A 284 8.95 3.96 -9.20
CA LEU A 284 8.19 2.92 -9.88
C LEU A 284 7.55 1.97 -8.86
N THR A 285 8.28 1.60 -7.80
CA THR A 285 7.74 0.81 -6.68
C THR A 285 6.53 1.51 -6.06
N VAL A 286 6.64 2.79 -5.73
CA VAL A 286 5.52 3.56 -5.15
C VAL A 286 4.33 3.56 -6.09
N ARG A 287 4.53 3.89 -7.36
CA ARG A 287 3.45 3.93 -8.38
C ARG A 287 2.76 2.58 -8.51
N ASN A 288 3.54 1.51 -8.61
CA ASN A 288 3.04 0.14 -8.71
C ASN A 288 2.20 -0.23 -7.47
N LYS A 289 2.70 -0.03 -6.25
CA LYS A 289 1.96 -0.36 -5.02
C LYS A 289 0.67 0.46 -4.88
N LEU A 290 0.69 1.74 -5.24
CA LEU A 290 -0.50 2.60 -5.24
C LEU A 290 -1.54 2.15 -6.27
N TYR A 291 -1.08 1.76 -7.47
CA TYR A 291 -1.96 1.18 -8.48
C TYR A 291 -2.63 -0.10 -7.96
N GLN A 292 -1.87 -1.00 -7.34
CA GLN A 292 -2.42 -2.21 -6.73
C GLN A 292 -3.45 -1.92 -5.63
N ILE A 293 -3.22 -0.93 -4.76
CA ILE A 293 -4.17 -0.52 -3.73
C ILE A 293 -5.48 -0.02 -4.37
N ARG A 294 -5.38 0.83 -5.40
CA ARG A 294 -6.56 1.35 -6.11
C ARG A 294 -7.33 0.24 -6.80
N ARG A 295 -6.64 -0.62 -7.56
CA ARG A 295 -7.24 -1.76 -8.26
C ARG A 295 -7.95 -2.68 -7.27
N ASN A 296 -7.27 -3.09 -6.20
CA ASN A 296 -7.83 -3.99 -5.21
C ASN A 296 -9.02 -3.37 -4.47
N THR A 297 -8.99 -2.06 -4.20
CA THR A 297 -10.15 -1.34 -3.62
C THR A 297 -11.38 -1.46 -4.51
N THR A 298 -11.23 -1.25 -5.82
CA THR A 298 -12.33 -1.44 -6.79
C THR A 298 -12.79 -2.90 -6.82
N LEU A 299 -11.87 -3.86 -6.88
CA LEU A 299 -12.20 -5.29 -6.90
C LEU A 299 -12.97 -5.71 -5.63
N TYR A 300 -12.53 -5.27 -4.45
CA TYR A 300 -13.21 -5.58 -3.20
C TYR A 300 -14.60 -4.97 -3.12
N GLY A 301 -14.81 -3.77 -3.66
CA GLY A 301 -16.14 -3.20 -3.68
C GLY A 301 -17.08 -3.85 -4.69
N VAL A 302 -16.60 -4.25 -5.87
CA VAL A 302 -17.38 -5.06 -6.83
C VAL A 302 -17.71 -6.43 -6.24
N ALA A 303 -16.72 -7.12 -5.66
CA ALA A 303 -16.92 -8.41 -5.00
C ALA A 303 -17.86 -8.30 -3.79
N GLY A 304 -17.73 -7.23 -2.99
CA GLY A 304 -18.62 -6.94 -1.87
C GLY A 304 -20.06 -6.75 -2.34
N ALA A 305 -20.29 -5.97 -3.41
CA ALA A 305 -21.61 -5.80 -3.99
C ALA A 305 -22.19 -7.14 -4.48
N GLY A 306 -21.37 -7.97 -5.14
CA GLY A 306 -21.76 -9.33 -5.54
C GLY A 306 -22.15 -10.22 -4.36
N LEU A 307 -21.35 -10.23 -3.29
CA LEU A 307 -21.66 -10.97 -2.06
C LEU A 307 -22.95 -10.47 -1.40
N SER A 308 -23.17 -9.16 -1.39
CA SER A 308 -24.40 -8.55 -0.89
C SER A 308 -25.63 -8.96 -1.73
N ILE A 309 -25.52 -9.03 -3.05
CA ILE A 309 -26.60 -9.49 -3.94
C ILE A 309 -26.92 -10.96 -3.64
N ILE A 310 -25.89 -11.82 -3.54
CA ILE A 310 -26.10 -13.24 -3.21
C ILE A 310 -26.79 -13.39 -1.86
N ALA A 311 -26.34 -12.65 -0.85
CA ALA A 311 -26.97 -12.66 0.48
C ALA A 311 -28.43 -12.20 0.42
N ALA A 312 -28.74 -11.14 -0.34
CA ALA A 312 -30.11 -10.66 -0.53
C ALA A 312 -31.01 -11.72 -1.17
N LEU A 313 -30.53 -12.41 -2.22
CA LEU A 313 -31.27 -13.47 -2.89
C LEU A 313 -31.53 -14.66 -1.96
N LEU A 314 -30.54 -15.06 -1.16
CA LEU A 314 -30.69 -16.15 -0.19
C LEU A 314 -31.70 -15.79 0.90
N LEU A 315 -31.69 -14.54 1.39
CA LEU A 315 -32.65 -14.07 2.38
C LEU A 315 -34.07 -13.99 1.81
N ALA A 316 -34.23 -13.47 0.59
CA ALA A 316 -35.52 -13.41 -0.09
C ALA A 316 -36.08 -14.80 -0.35
N PHE A 317 -35.27 -15.71 -0.91
CA PHE A 317 -35.67 -17.10 -1.15
C PHE A 317 -36.00 -17.83 0.16
N GLY A 318 -35.18 -17.64 1.20
CA GLY A 318 -35.42 -18.24 2.52
C GLY A 318 -36.74 -17.79 3.13
N ALA A 319 -37.11 -16.52 2.97
CA ALA A 319 -38.39 -15.99 3.44
C ALA A 319 -39.59 -16.58 2.67
N GLU A 320 -39.47 -16.73 1.35
CA GLU A 320 -40.50 -17.38 0.53
C GLU A 320 -40.66 -18.86 0.89
N ALA A 321 -39.54 -19.59 1.02
CA ALA A 321 -39.55 -20.99 1.41
C ALA A 321 -40.14 -21.20 2.83
N ALA A 322 -40.00 -20.20 3.71
CA ALA A 322 -40.62 -20.19 5.03
C ALA A 322 -42.11 -19.79 5.01
N GLY A 323 -42.69 -19.49 3.85
CA GLY A 323 -44.11 -19.13 3.69
C GLY A 323 -44.44 -17.70 4.10
N LEU A 324 -43.46 -16.81 4.19
CA LEU A 324 -43.67 -15.43 4.62
C LEU A 324 -44.22 -14.51 3.51
N GLY A 325 -43.98 -14.84 2.23
CA GLY A 325 -44.44 -14.04 1.08
C GLY A 325 -43.77 -12.67 0.95
N LEU A 326 -42.55 -12.51 1.51
CA LEU A 326 -41.85 -11.22 1.64
C LEU A 326 -40.65 -11.07 0.71
N GLY A 327 -40.46 -11.99 -0.24
CA GLY A 327 -39.25 -12.05 -1.06
C GLY A 327 -39.03 -10.79 -1.90
N LEU A 328 -40.10 -10.22 -2.46
CA LEU A 328 -40.03 -8.97 -3.23
C LEU A 328 -39.65 -7.77 -2.35
N GLU A 329 -40.20 -7.67 -1.15
CA GLU A 329 -39.92 -6.58 -0.21
C GLU A 329 -38.47 -6.65 0.30
N ILE A 330 -38.01 -7.86 0.67
CA ILE A 330 -36.61 -8.10 1.05
C ILE A 330 -35.68 -7.77 -0.12
N GLY A 331 -36.06 -8.12 -1.35
CA GLY A 331 -35.33 -7.77 -2.57
C GLY A 331 -35.20 -6.27 -2.76
N ALA A 332 -36.31 -5.53 -2.65
CA ALA A 332 -36.35 -4.07 -2.80
C ALA A 332 -35.53 -3.35 -1.70
N LEU A 333 -35.71 -3.73 -0.43
CA LEU A 333 -34.97 -3.21 0.71
C LEU A 333 -33.46 -3.45 0.54
N SER A 334 -33.09 -4.65 0.12
CA SER A 334 -31.70 -5.03 -0.11
C SER A 334 -31.09 -4.26 -1.28
N ALA A 335 -31.81 -4.13 -2.39
CA ALA A 335 -31.36 -3.36 -3.55
C ALA A 335 -31.13 -1.89 -3.17
N ALA A 336 -32.03 -1.29 -2.39
CA ALA A 336 -31.88 0.08 -1.90
C ALA A 336 -30.63 0.22 -1.00
N PHE A 337 -30.43 -0.72 -0.05
CA PHE A 337 -29.22 -0.72 0.78
C PHE A 337 -27.95 -0.85 -0.05
N ILE A 338 -27.88 -1.81 -0.97
CA ILE A 338 -26.70 -2.06 -1.80
C ILE A 338 -26.39 -0.85 -2.67
N ALA A 339 -27.40 -0.28 -3.33
CA ALA A 339 -27.23 0.92 -4.14
C ALA A 339 -26.69 2.08 -3.29
N ALA A 340 -27.30 2.38 -2.14
CA ALA A 340 -26.88 3.47 -1.28
C ALA A 340 -25.49 3.24 -0.67
N ALA A 341 -25.21 2.03 -0.17
CA ALA A 341 -23.94 1.68 0.46
C ALA A 341 -22.80 1.72 -0.55
N TYR A 342 -22.89 1.01 -1.67
CA TYR A 342 -21.77 0.90 -2.60
C TYR A 342 -21.63 2.15 -3.46
N PHE A 343 -22.71 2.76 -3.94
CA PHE A 343 -22.58 4.00 -4.72
C PHE A 343 -22.11 5.18 -3.86
N GLY A 344 -22.59 5.27 -2.61
CA GLY A 344 -22.20 6.32 -1.67
C GLY A 344 -20.79 6.14 -1.11
N VAL A 345 -20.42 4.92 -0.70
CA VAL A 345 -19.14 4.64 -0.02
C VAL A 345 -18.00 4.39 -1.01
N MET A 346 -18.18 3.57 -2.06
CA MET A 346 -17.08 3.26 -2.99
C MET A 346 -16.57 4.50 -3.70
N ARG A 347 -17.47 5.34 -4.22
CA ARG A 347 -17.07 6.54 -4.96
C ARG A 347 -16.18 7.44 -4.12
N ARG A 348 -16.41 7.50 -2.81
CA ARG A 348 -15.60 8.30 -1.87
C ARG A 348 -14.31 7.59 -1.50
N ALA A 349 -14.35 6.30 -1.18
CA ALA A 349 -13.18 5.53 -0.78
C ALA A 349 -12.07 5.58 -1.84
N THR A 350 -12.42 5.41 -3.12
CA THR A 350 -11.47 5.42 -4.23
C THR A 350 -10.85 6.81 -4.45
N ASN A 351 -11.63 7.89 -4.30
CA ASN A 351 -11.15 9.24 -4.50
C ASN A 351 -10.28 9.74 -3.34
N GLU A 352 -10.66 9.42 -2.10
CA GLU A 352 -9.99 9.91 -0.89
C GLU A 352 -8.64 9.22 -0.64
N THR A 353 -8.47 7.97 -1.07
CA THR A 353 -7.18 7.26 -0.97
C THR A 353 -6.08 7.93 -1.78
N LEU A 354 -6.44 8.65 -2.85
CA LEU A 354 -5.49 9.31 -3.75
C LEU A 354 -5.28 10.79 -3.42
N SER A 355 -6.24 11.45 -2.77
CA SER A 355 -6.16 12.89 -2.46
C SER A 355 -5.18 13.23 -1.34
N VAL A 356 -4.76 12.23 -0.56
CA VAL A 356 -3.85 12.41 0.58
C VAL A 356 -2.39 12.38 0.17
N LEU A 357 -2.09 11.65 -0.90
CA LEU A 357 -0.74 11.55 -1.43
C LEU A 357 -0.43 12.81 -2.21
N GLN A 358 0.81 13.28 -2.12
CA GLN A 358 1.26 14.45 -2.87
C GLN A 358 2.25 14.04 -3.96
N PRO A 359 1.79 13.58 -5.16
CA PRO A 359 2.68 13.10 -6.21
C PRO A 359 3.77 14.09 -6.60
N LYS A 360 3.53 15.39 -6.45
CA LYS A 360 4.51 16.45 -6.73
C LYS A 360 5.68 16.47 -5.76
N GLU A 361 5.50 15.99 -4.52
CA GLU A 361 6.54 16.04 -3.50
C GLU A 361 7.55 14.89 -3.62
N TRP A 362 7.13 13.76 -4.18
CA TRP A 362 7.97 12.56 -4.32
C TRP A 362 8.23 12.12 -5.76
N ASN A 363 7.53 12.61 -6.78
CA ASN A 363 8.02 12.46 -8.15
C ASN A 363 9.22 13.42 -8.32
N ARG A 364 10.44 12.90 -8.27
CA ARG A 364 11.68 13.69 -8.25
C ARG A 364 12.70 13.26 -9.28
N PHE A 365 12.55 12.10 -9.92
CA PHE A 365 13.48 11.64 -10.93
C PHE A 365 13.62 12.63 -12.08
N HIS A 366 12.52 13.27 -12.47
CA HIS A 366 12.55 14.32 -13.50
C HIS A 366 13.30 15.60 -13.07
N LEU A 367 13.55 15.77 -11.76
CA LEU A 367 14.39 16.83 -11.19
C LEU A 367 15.84 16.37 -11.00
N VAL A 368 16.12 15.08 -11.21
CA VAL A 368 17.49 14.57 -11.24
C VAL A 368 18.01 14.81 -12.64
N ASP A 369 18.86 15.83 -12.77
CA ASP A 369 19.52 16.23 -14.03
C ASP A 369 20.61 15.23 -14.44
N LEU A 370 20.28 13.93 -14.47
CA LEU A 370 21.21 12.86 -14.82
C LEU A 370 21.74 13.06 -16.24
N HIS A 371 20.86 13.41 -17.17
CA HIS A 371 21.23 13.64 -18.58
C HIS A 371 22.22 14.81 -18.73
N GLU A 372 22.03 15.92 -18.01
CA GLU A 372 22.98 17.03 -18.00
C GLU A 372 24.30 16.61 -17.34
N THR A 373 24.21 15.90 -16.22
CA THR A 373 25.40 15.41 -15.49
C THR A 373 26.26 14.50 -16.36
N VAL A 374 25.65 13.55 -17.07
CA VAL A 374 26.36 12.67 -18.01
C VAL A 374 26.91 13.46 -19.20
N ARG A 375 26.15 14.42 -19.73
CA ARG A 375 26.61 15.29 -20.83
C ARG A 375 27.85 16.08 -20.43
N ASP A 376 27.84 16.69 -19.25
CA ASP A 376 28.94 17.54 -18.78
C ASP A 376 30.21 16.70 -18.57
N HIS A 377 30.09 15.52 -17.99
CA HIS A 377 31.19 14.58 -17.77
C HIS A 377 31.80 14.09 -19.09
N VAL A 378 30.96 13.62 -20.02
CA VAL A 378 31.42 13.19 -21.37
C VAL A 378 31.99 14.37 -22.16
N GLY A 379 31.44 15.58 -21.97
CA GLY A 379 31.92 16.80 -22.59
C GLY A 379 33.33 17.17 -22.13
N GLU A 380 33.58 17.15 -20.82
CA GLU A 380 34.90 17.40 -20.24
C GLU A 380 35.94 16.38 -20.73
N ASP A 381 35.62 15.10 -20.71
CA ASP A 381 36.52 14.04 -21.20
C ASP A 381 36.87 14.20 -22.68
N LYS A 382 35.88 14.46 -23.53
CA LYS A 382 36.11 14.69 -24.97
C LYS A 382 36.96 15.92 -25.23
N LEU A 383 36.72 17.01 -24.50
CA LEU A 383 37.53 18.23 -24.60
C LEU A 383 38.98 17.95 -24.24
N GLN A 384 39.23 17.15 -23.20
CA GLN A 384 40.57 16.75 -22.81
C GLN A 384 41.27 15.91 -23.88
N ILE A 385 40.59 14.90 -24.43
CA ILE A 385 41.15 14.06 -25.51
C ILE A 385 41.56 14.91 -26.72
N VAL A 386 40.70 15.85 -27.13
CA VAL A 386 41.00 16.76 -28.26
C VAL A 386 42.19 17.66 -27.92
N THR A 387 42.23 18.22 -26.71
CA THR A 387 43.32 19.11 -26.26
C THR A 387 44.67 18.37 -26.22
N PHE A 388 44.71 17.13 -25.74
CA PHE A 388 45.92 16.31 -25.73
C PHE A 388 46.36 15.90 -27.14
N ARG A 389 45.41 15.50 -28.00
CA ARG A 389 45.69 15.20 -29.41
C ARG A 389 46.32 16.40 -30.12
N ASP A 390 45.78 17.60 -29.90
CA ASP A 390 46.23 18.79 -30.60
C ASP A 390 47.57 19.31 -30.04
N ARG A 391 47.86 19.11 -28.74
CA ARG A 391 49.21 19.31 -28.17
C ARG A 391 50.25 18.39 -28.80
N ASN A 392 49.96 17.09 -28.90
CA ASN A 392 50.87 16.10 -29.46
C ASN A 392 51.07 16.22 -30.99
N ARG A 393 50.33 17.11 -31.67
CA ARG A 393 50.53 17.43 -33.10
C ARG A 393 51.44 18.63 -33.32
N LEU A 394 51.70 19.42 -32.28
CA LEU A 394 52.51 20.63 -32.33
C LEU A 394 53.95 20.43 -31.81
N GLU A 395 54.20 19.30 -31.16
CA GLU A 395 55.53 18.71 -30.93
C GLU A 395 55.89 17.80 -32.11
#